data_AF-A0A7S0GWJ6-F1
#
_entry.id   AF-A0A7S0GWJ6-F1
#
_cell.length_a   1.000
_cell.length_b   1.000
_cell.length_c   1.000
_cell.angle_alpha   90.00
_cell.angle_beta   90.00
_cell.angle_gamma   90.00
#
_symmetry.space_group_name_H-M   'P 1'
#
loop_
_entity.id
_entity.type
_entity.pdbx_description
1 polymer ?
#
loop_
_entity_poly.entity_id
_entity_poly.type
_entity_poly.pdbx_seq_one_letter_code
_entity_poly.pdbx_strand_id
1 'polypeptide(L)'
;LDPRAADASLEAGRALVAALRAAADAKGGAKAAGRGAYLLSVELAWRETQVRRDAGDASPSLALADAIFEYWRAFGAWTSCARDLRPYAELIAPEAARASLRDALGRAAAEIDLAEEKGEKQNPAERNRATRRAAAAESVRAALGLCGGSWLDASSRSGGIKGLSMPRLVNPAEGRALARTFIAKYRRARRLVPENADPREPVPGDAFAALGAQALAAEAVSWAARGLESGVTSGVGDASGDGEVVMSLLACCALSEEALRASPNHAELRLILVTAYSLLGASTAASDALAPLDVKNIQMDTMAHFVLSCSESGCAPSVLLKYCRLAERLRLDAKRDIAEAGVKAYDNGAFTKALEFVDFHARLAHSHAARKFAAASARVALRETMLKLGDATVEPQTRHSGRFPETLVNVLDEAVQALGPLESDASPTRDADEFAKTFNEDATLNPTFAPPFHGDAGLSACDWWAGPARSPDAGTSEKVPVGGAHDKGMGFGVSVAHRAGWARATRRRVVELHALRLAARAADESSADVFEETKGNVQAVLAAAEALARTGEANEAPGEACARARAPVTAAA
;
A
#
# COMPACT_ATOMS: atom_id res chain seq x y z
N LEU A 1 13.65 32.79 10.25
CA LEU A 1 15.12 32.68 10.37
C LEU A 1 15.71 33.95 9.79
N ASP A 2 16.74 34.53 10.41
CA ASP A 2 17.50 35.63 9.81
C ASP A 2 18.11 35.15 8.47
N PRO A 3 17.78 35.77 7.32
CA PRO A 3 18.27 35.34 6.01
C PRO A 3 19.79 35.27 5.91
N ARG A 4 20.50 36.19 6.59
CA ARG A 4 21.98 36.21 6.57
C ARG A 4 22.58 35.04 7.34
N ALA A 5 21.94 34.63 8.43
CA ALA A 5 22.34 33.45 9.18
C ALA A 5 22.06 32.14 8.41
N ALA A 6 20.99 32.13 7.61
CA ALA A 6 20.65 31.01 6.73
C ALA A 6 21.68 30.84 5.59
N ASP A 7 22.07 31.92 4.93
CA ASP A 7 23.06 31.87 3.85
C ASP A 7 24.44 31.42 4.35
N ALA A 8 24.92 31.95 5.49
CA ALA A 8 26.17 31.50 6.11
C ALA A 8 26.14 30.01 6.49
N SER A 9 24.99 29.51 6.96
CA SER A 9 24.81 28.09 7.28
C SER A 9 24.83 27.20 6.02
N LEU A 10 24.23 27.66 4.92
CA LEU A 10 24.27 26.96 3.64
C LEU A 10 25.69 26.91 3.06
N GLU A 11 26.44 28.01 3.15
CA GLU A 11 27.84 28.05 2.72
C GLU A 11 28.72 27.07 3.53
N ALA A 12 28.57 27.06 4.85
CA ALA A 12 29.25 26.10 5.71
C ALA A 12 28.87 24.65 5.35
N GLY A 13 27.59 24.40 5.06
CA GLY A 13 27.10 23.12 4.55
C GLY A 13 27.75 22.71 3.24
N ARG A 14 27.85 23.62 2.26
CA ARG A 14 28.52 23.36 0.96
C ARG A 14 29.99 23.02 1.16
N ALA A 15 30.70 23.75 2.01
CA ALA A 15 32.10 23.49 2.33
C ALA A 15 32.29 22.11 2.98
N LEU A 16 31.41 21.74 3.92
CA LEU A 16 31.46 20.42 4.57
C LEU A 16 31.20 19.29 3.56
N VAL A 17 30.17 19.39 2.73
CA VAL A 17 29.85 18.36 1.72
C VAL A 17 31.01 18.21 0.72
N ALA A 18 31.60 19.31 0.27
CA ALA A 18 32.78 19.28 -0.61
C ALA A 18 33.98 18.59 0.06
N ALA A 19 34.26 18.90 1.32
CA ALA A 19 35.36 18.27 2.08
C ALA A 19 35.13 16.76 2.27
N LEU A 20 33.90 16.35 2.60
CA LEU A 20 33.54 14.93 2.75
C LEU A 20 33.66 14.16 1.43
N ARG A 21 33.24 14.77 0.31
CA ARG A 21 33.40 14.18 -1.02
C ARG A 21 34.89 14.05 -1.40
N ALA A 22 35.68 15.08 -1.19
CA ALA A 22 37.13 15.04 -1.43
C ALA A 22 37.82 13.95 -0.57
N ALA A 23 37.43 13.81 0.69
CA ALA A 23 37.93 12.76 1.56
C ALA A 23 37.53 11.35 1.08
N ALA A 24 36.32 11.19 0.54
CA ALA A 24 35.87 9.94 -0.07
C ALA A 24 36.66 9.64 -1.36
N ASP A 25 36.87 10.63 -2.22
CA ASP A 25 37.68 10.51 -3.43
C ASP A 25 39.13 10.10 -3.10
N ALA A 26 39.74 10.74 -2.10
CA ALA A 26 41.09 10.40 -1.62
C ALA A 26 41.21 8.95 -1.08
N LYS A 27 40.11 8.38 -0.57
CA LYS A 27 40.04 6.98 -0.11
C LYS A 27 39.75 5.97 -1.23
N GLY A 28 39.72 6.39 -2.50
CA GLY A 28 39.40 5.52 -3.64
C GLY A 28 37.96 5.65 -4.15
N GLY A 29 37.29 6.75 -3.80
CA GLY A 29 35.96 7.11 -4.27
C GLY A 29 34.83 6.21 -3.75
N ALA A 30 33.67 6.28 -4.39
CA ALA A 30 32.45 5.61 -3.92
C ALA A 30 32.55 4.09 -3.74
N LYS A 31 33.47 3.42 -4.44
CA LYS A 31 33.68 1.98 -4.28
C LYS A 31 34.36 1.61 -2.95
N ALA A 32 35.20 2.50 -2.43
CA ALA A 32 35.96 2.27 -1.21
C ALA A 32 35.36 2.99 0.00
N ALA A 33 34.92 4.24 -0.17
CA ALA A 33 34.35 5.06 0.90
C ALA A 33 32.82 5.01 0.98
N GLY A 34 32.15 4.39 0.01
CA GLY A 34 30.70 4.39 -0.13
C GLY A 34 30.15 5.62 -0.86
N ARG A 35 28.92 5.51 -1.36
CA ARG A 35 28.24 6.57 -2.15
C ARG A 35 27.62 7.70 -1.31
N GLY A 36 27.56 7.54 0.01
CA GLY A 36 26.91 8.49 0.92
C GLY A 36 27.43 9.92 0.80
N ALA A 37 28.76 10.09 0.69
CA ALA A 37 29.38 11.41 0.51
C ALA A 37 28.92 12.13 -0.76
N TYR A 38 28.53 11.40 -1.80
CA TYR A 38 28.04 11.97 -3.05
C TYR A 38 26.54 12.28 -2.98
N LEU A 39 25.77 11.44 -2.26
CA LEU A 39 24.34 11.68 -2.02
C LEU A 39 24.11 12.94 -1.15
N LEU A 40 25.06 13.30 -0.29
CA LEU A 40 25.01 14.53 0.49
C LEU A 40 24.87 15.80 -0.36
N SER A 41 25.32 15.79 -1.62
CA SER A 41 25.11 16.93 -2.53
C SER A 41 23.62 17.10 -2.87
N VAL A 42 22.89 15.98 -3.03
CA VAL A 42 21.45 15.98 -3.26
C VAL A 42 20.70 16.37 -1.98
N GLU A 43 21.09 15.82 -0.83
CA GLU A 43 20.51 16.17 0.47
C GLU A 43 20.66 17.67 0.76
N LEU A 44 21.86 18.24 0.55
CA LEU A 44 22.10 19.67 0.76
C LEU A 44 21.24 20.54 -0.18
N ALA A 45 21.13 20.17 -1.46
CA ALA A 45 20.28 20.88 -2.40
C ALA A 45 18.80 20.82 -1.96
N TRP A 46 18.34 19.68 -1.44
CA TRP A 46 17.00 19.56 -0.88
C TRP A 46 16.82 20.44 0.36
N ARG A 47 17.77 20.47 1.30
CA ARG A 47 17.72 21.39 2.45
C ARG A 47 17.70 22.86 2.02
N GLU A 48 18.42 23.22 0.97
CA GLU A 48 18.39 24.57 0.42
C GLU A 48 16.97 24.96 -0.05
N THR A 49 16.21 24.05 -0.65
CA THR A 49 14.80 24.30 -1.00
C THR A 49 13.90 24.58 0.21
N GLN A 50 14.23 24.00 1.37
CA GLN A 50 13.47 24.22 2.61
C GLN A 50 13.79 25.56 3.25
N VAL A 51 15.06 25.98 3.15
CA VAL A 51 15.55 27.24 3.73
C VAL A 51 15.12 28.45 2.89
N ARG A 52 15.23 28.36 1.56
CA ARG A 52 14.96 29.46 0.60
C ARG A 52 13.54 29.42 0.05
N ARG A 53 12.57 29.16 0.92
CA ARG A 53 11.18 28.88 0.54
C ARG A 53 10.40 30.15 0.22
N ASP A 54 10.79 30.83 -0.85
CA ASP A 54 10.05 31.96 -1.41
C ASP A 54 9.06 31.47 -2.47
N ALA A 55 7.80 31.88 -2.36
CA ALA A 55 6.67 31.32 -3.12
C ALA A 55 6.73 31.53 -4.67
N GLY A 56 7.79 32.13 -5.19
CA GLY A 56 7.97 32.40 -6.62
C GLY A 56 9.34 32.08 -7.21
N ASP A 57 10.33 31.69 -6.41
CA ASP A 57 11.66 31.35 -6.92
C ASP A 57 11.80 29.83 -7.13
N ALA A 58 11.87 29.40 -8.39
CA ALA A 58 12.09 28.01 -8.74
C ALA A 58 13.58 27.60 -8.68
N SER A 59 14.51 28.55 -8.51
CA SER A 59 15.95 28.34 -8.57
C SER A 59 16.45 27.25 -7.60
N PRO A 60 16.03 27.20 -6.33
CA PRO A 60 16.45 26.12 -5.42
C PRO A 60 15.97 24.74 -5.88
N SER A 61 14.75 24.65 -6.44
CA SER A 61 14.21 23.38 -6.95
C SER A 61 14.89 22.94 -8.25
N LEU A 62 15.32 23.89 -9.09
CA LEU A 62 16.15 23.62 -10.27
C LEU A 62 17.54 23.11 -9.85
N ALA A 63 18.16 23.72 -8.83
CA ALA A 63 19.43 23.23 -8.28
C ALA A 63 19.32 21.81 -7.70
N LEU A 64 18.19 21.48 -7.04
CA LEU A 64 17.90 20.10 -6.62
C LEU A 64 17.77 19.15 -7.82
N ALA A 65 17.06 19.56 -8.88
CA ALA A 65 16.96 18.78 -10.10
C ALA A 65 18.35 18.51 -10.71
N ASP A 66 19.21 19.53 -10.80
CA ASP A 66 20.58 19.40 -11.30
C ASP A 66 21.42 18.45 -10.43
N ALA A 67 21.32 18.57 -9.10
CA ALA A 67 22.02 17.68 -8.18
C ALA A 67 21.59 16.20 -8.34
N ILE A 68 20.29 15.95 -8.53
CA ILE A 68 19.75 14.61 -8.81
C ILE A 68 20.30 14.09 -10.15
N PHE A 69 20.30 14.92 -11.19
CA PHE A 69 20.82 14.53 -12.51
C PHE A 69 22.31 14.19 -12.46
N GLU A 70 23.12 14.98 -11.75
CA GLU A 70 24.55 14.72 -11.60
C GLU A 70 24.85 13.47 -10.76
N TYR A 71 24.06 13.19 -9.73
CA TYR A 71 24.16 11.92 -9.00
C TYR A 71 23.80 10.73 -9.92
N TRP A 72 22.71 10.82 -10.69
CA TRP A 72 22.38 9.81 -11.70
C TRP A 72 23.48 9.66 -12.74
N ARG A 73 24.14 10.75 -13.15
CA ARG A 73 25.23 10.70 -14.11
C ARG A 73 26.41 9.87 -13.60
N ALA A 74 26.72 10.00 -12.31
CA ALA A 74 27.81 9.27 -11.66
C ALA A 74 27.44 7.82 -11.29
N PHE A 75 26.21 7.59 -10.83
CA PHE A 75 25.80 6.33 -10.20
C PHE A 75 24.67 5.60 -10.93
N GLY A 76 24.17 6.08 -12.06
CA GLY A 76 23.00 5.53 -12.73
C GLY A 76 23.10 4.04 -13.09
N ALA A 77 24.31 3.52 -13.31
CA ALA A 77 24.51 2.08 -13.56
C ALA A 77 24.41 1.20 -12.29
N TRP A 78 24.31 1.79 -11.10
CA TRP A 78 24.19 1.09 -9.83
C TRP A 78 22.73 0.76 -9.57
N THR A 79 22.46 -0.45 -9.08
CA THR A 79 21.09 -0.94 -8.82
C THR A 79 20.34 -0.11 -7.77
N SER A 80 21.05 0.59 -6.89
CA SER A 80 20.46 1.45 -5.88
C SER A 80 20.10 2.85 -6.38
N CYS A 81 20.60 3.29 -7.55
CA CYS A 81 20.58 4.72 -7.92
C CYS A 81 19.16 5.31 -7.91
N ALA A 82 18.19 4.63 -8.55
CA ALA A 82 16.81 5.11 -8.57
C ALA A 82 16.21 5.16 -7.16
N ARG A 83 16.51 4.17 -6.31
CA ARG A 83 16.02 4.12 -4.92
C ARG A 83 16.66 5.18 -4.03
N ASP A 84 17.93 5.52 -4.26
CA ASP A 84 18.62 6.61 -3.56
C ASP A 84 18.00 7.98 -3.93
N LEU A 85 17.59 8.16 -5.19
CA LEU A 85 17.06 9.42 -5.71
C LEU A 85 15.55 9.62 -5.52
N ARG A 86 14.78 8.53 -5.43
CA ARG A 86 13.32 8.56 -5.31
C ARG A 86 12.81 9.50 -4.20
N PRO A 87 13.33 9.46 -2.95
CA PRO A 87 12.88 10.34 -1.88
C PRO A 87 13.00 11.84 -2.21
N TYR A 88 13.96 12.21 -3.04
CA TYR A 88 14.19 13.61 -3.44
C TYR A 88 13.36 13.99 -4.66
N ALA A 89 13.24 13.09 -5.64
CA ALA A 89 12.48 13.32 -6.86
C ALA A 89 10.98 13.54 -6.58
N GLU A 90 10.39 12.75 -5.67
CA GLU A 90 8.99 12.89 -5.26
C GLU A 90 8.69 14.22 -4.53
N LEU A 91 9.73 14.89 -3.99
CA LEU A 91 9.61 16.12 -3.23
C LEU A 91 9.86 17.40 -4.04
N ILE A 92 10.27 17.31 -5.31
CA ILE A 92 10.36 18.50 -6.17
C ILE A 92 8.94 19.05 -6.32
N ALA A 93 8.66 20.26 -5.83
CA ALA A 93 7.31 20.83 -5.86
C ALA A 93 6.98 21.60 -7.17
N PRO A 94 7.87 22.48 -7.70
CA PRO A 94 7.57 23.24 -8.91
C PRO A 94 7.58 22.36 -10.15
N GLU A 95 6.51 22.43 -10.96
CA GLU A 95 6.39 21.62 -12.18
C GLU A 95 7.50 21.95 -13.21
N ALA A 96 7.95 23.20 -13.27
CA ALA A 96 9.06 23.59 -14.15
C ALA A 96 10.35 22.81 -13.84
N ALA A 97 10.67 22.63 -12.55
CA ALA A 97 11.85 21.87 -12.13
C ALA A 97 11.66 20.36 -12.37
N ARG A 98 10.46 19.82 -12.10
CA ARG A 98 10.13 18.42 -12.41
C ARG A 98 10.27 18.12 -13.90
N ALA A 99 9.66 18.95 -14.75
CA ALA A 99 9.68 18.79 -16.20
C ALA A 99 11.12 18.87 -16.74
N SER A 100 11.91 19.85 -16.28
CA SER A 100 13.32 20.00 -16.66
C SER A 100 14.12 18.72 -16.39
N LEU A 101 14.01 18.17 -15.18
CA LEU A 101 14.70 16.91 -14.82
C LEU A 101 14.18 15.72 -15.61
N ARG A 102 12.85 15.61 -15.76
CA ARG A 102 12.18 14.53 -16.49
C ARG A 102 12.64 14.47 -17.95
N ASP A 103 12.82 15.63 -18.57
CA ASP A 103 13.29 15.78 -19.94
C ASP A 103 14.78 15.50 -20.07
N ALA A 104 15.61 15.98 -19.13
CA ALA A 104 17.05 15.71 -19.12
C ALA A 104 17.33 14.21 -19.00
N LEU A 105 16.67 13.52 -18.06
CA LEU A 105 16.77 12.07 -17.91
C LEU A 105 16.22 11.33 -19.13
N GLY A 106 15.14 11.82 -19.74
CA GLY A 106 14.54 11.24 -20.94
C GLY A 106 15.48 11.28 -22.14
N ARG A 107 16.10 12.44 -22.39
CA ARG A 107 17.13 12.58 -23.43
C ARG A 107 18.31 11.65 -23.19
N ALA A 108 18.81 11.62 -21.96
CA ALA A 108 19.97 10.80 -21.63
C ALA A 108 19.66 9.28 -21.72
N ALA A 109 18.44 8.85 -21.38
CA ALA A 109 17.99 7.48 -21.61
C ALA A 109 17.89 7.14 -23.10
N ALA A 110 17.31 8.04 -23.91
CA ALA A 110 17.19 7.86 -25.36
C ALA A 110 18.57 7.79 -26.05
N GLU A 111 19.53 8.61 -25.64
CA GLU A 111 20.92 8.54 -26.12
C GLU A 111 21.56 7.19 -25.82
N ILE A 112 21.33 6.63 -24.62
CA ILE A 112 21.82 5.31 -24.24
C ILE A 112 21.20 4.22 -25.13
N ASP A 113 19.89 4.29 -25.37
CA ASP A 113 19.16 3.34 -26.21
C ASP A 113 19.66 3.37 -27.66
N LEU A 114 19.85 4.58 -28.23
CA LEU A 114 20.38 4.81 -29.57
C LEU A 114 21.81 4.28 -29.72
N ALA A 115 22.68 4.56 -28.75
CA ALA A 115 24.06 4.06 -28.75
C ALA A 115 24.10 2.52 -28.74
N GLU A 116 23.20 1.89 -28.01
CA GLU A 116 23.09 0.44 -28.02
C GLU A 116 22.55 -0.06 -29.38
N GLU A 117 21.63 0.66 -30.06
CA GLU A 117 21.06 0.24 -31.35
C GLU A 117 22.09 0.27 -32.47
N LYS A 118 22.97 1.27 -32.43
CA LYS A 118 24.11 1.40 -33.34
C LYS A 118 25.24 0.41 -33.05
N GLY A 119 25.13 -0.40 -31.99
CA GLY A 119 26.16 -1.38 -31.61
C GLY A 119 27.44 -0.73 -31.06
N GLU A 120 27.37 0.49 -30.52
CA GLU A 120 28.56 1.24 -30.07
C GLU A 120 29.23 0.62 -28.81
N LYS A 121 28.55 -0.28 -28.11
CA LYS A 121 29.06 -0.95 -26.89
C LYS A 121 29.52 -2.37 -27.20
N GLN A 122 30.81 -2.63 -27.01
CA GLN A 122 31.46 -3.81 -27.57
C GLN A 122 31.35 -5.06 -26.66
N ASN A 123 31.25 -4.91 -25.33
CA ASN A 123 31.15 -6.05 -24.42
C ASN A 123 29.81 -6.14 -23.64
N PRO A 124 29.38 -7.35 -23.22
CA PRO A 124 28.13 -7.54 -22.49
C PRO A 124 28.04 -6.76 -21.16
N ALA A 125 29.17 -6.52 -20.48
CA ALA A 125 29.20 -5.82 -19.20
C ALA A 125 28.89 -4.31 -19.36
N GLU A 126 29.42 -3.68 -20.41
CA GLU A 126 29.14 -2.29 -20.79
C GLU A 126 27.68 -2.12 -21.20
N ARG A 127 27.15 -3.08 -21.96
CA ARG A 127 25.72 -3.11 -22.33
C ARG A 127 24.85 -3.24 -21.09
N ASN A 128 25.18 -4.14 -20.16
CA ASN A 128 24.44 -4.30 -18.90
C ASN A 128 24.46 -3.00 -18.06
N ARG A 129 25.63 -2.35 -17.91
CA ARG A 129 25.73 -1.05 -17.21
C ARG A 129 24.92 0.04 -17.90
N ALA A 130 24.89 0.06 -19.23
CA ALA A 130 24.07 0.97 -20.00
C ALA A 130 22.58 0.77 -19.72
N THR A 131 22.11 -0.47 -19.81
CA THR A 131 20.73 -0.84 -19.53
C THR A 131 20.32 -0.45 -18.12
N ARG A 132 21.17 -0.72 -17.10
CA ARG A 132 20.91 -0.27 -15.72
C ARG A 132 20.79 1.25 -15.62
N ARG A 133 21.65 1.99 -16.33
CA ARG A 133 21.63 3.45 -16.34
C ARG A 133 20.36 4.02 -16.99
N ALA A 134 19.92 3.44 -18.10
CA ALA A 134 18.66 3.78 -18.73
C ALA A 134 17.47 3.42 -17.82
N ALA A 135 17.46 2.23 -17.21
CA ALA A 135 16.42 1.82 -16.27
C ALA A 135 16.33 2.77 -15.07
N ALA A 136 17.47 3.16 -14.48
CA ALA A 136 17.49 4.11 -13.37
C ALA A 136 16.96 5.49 -13.78
N ALA A 137 17.26 5.96 -14.99
CA ALA A 137 16.70 7.22 -15.51
C ALA A 137 15.18 7.15 -15.60
N GLU A 138 14.65 6.08 -16.21
CA GLU A 138 13.21 5.89 -16.38
C GLU A 138 12.48 5.71 -15.03
N SER A 139 13.08 5.03 -14.06
CA SER A 139 12.53 4.90 -12.71
C SER A 139 12.45 6.26 -11.99
N VAL A 140 13.46 7.11 -12.14
CA VAL A 140 13.40 8.48 -11.58
C VAL A 140 12.37 9.32 -12.32
N ARG A 141 12.23 9.18 -13.65
CA ARG A 141 11.16 9.86 -14.41
C ARG A 141 9.77 9.42 -13.97
N ALA A 142 9.58 8.14 -13.63
CA ALA A 142 8.33 7.65 -13.08
C ALA A 142 8.00 8.27 -11.71
N ALA A 143 8.99 8.41 -10.82
CA ALA A 143 8.84 9.15 -9.57
C ALA A 143 8.48 10.64 -9.78
N LEU A 144 8.88 11.22 -10.93
CA LEU A 144 8.52 12.59 -11.35
C LEU A 144 7.17 12.68 -12.08
N GLY A 145 6.37 11.61 -12.11
CA GLY A 145 5.02 11.61 -12.67
C GLY A 145 4.86 10.98 -14.06
N LEU A 146 5.92 10.44 -14.68
CA LEU A 146 5.83 9.87 -16.04
C LEU A 146 4.77 8.77 -16.15
N CYS A 147 4.63 7.93 -15.12
CA CYS A 147 3.64 6.85 -15.06
C CYS A 147 2.44 7.22 -14.17
N GLY A 148 1.93 8.46 -14.29
CA GLY A 148 0.77 8.93 -13.53
C GLY A 148 1.07 9.40 -12.11
N GLY A 149 2.32 9.33 -11.66
CA GLY A 149 2.74 9.82 -10.35
C GLY A 149 2.41 8.86 -9.21
N SER A 150 2.07 9.42 -8.06
CA SER A 150 1.79 8.66 -6.84
C SER A 150 0.59 9.26 -6.13
N TRP A 151 0.13 8.58 -5.08
CA TRP A 151 -0.90 9.05 -4.17
C TRP A 151 -0.52 10.30 -3.35
N LEU A 152 0.62 10.95 -3.61
CA LEU A 152 1.11 12.13 -2.89
C LEU A 152 0.77 13.45 -3.59
N ASP A 153 -0.06 14.30 -2.96
CA ASP A 153 -0.25 15.67 -3.43
C ASP A 153 0.88 16.59 -2.92
N ALA A 154 1.83 16.90 -3.80
CA ALA A 154 2.92 17.85 -3.58
C ALA A 154 2.56 19.30 -3.99
N SER A 155 1.34 19.59 -4.45
CA SER A 155 1.04 20.79 -5.25
C SER A 155 0.50 22.01 -4.49
N SER A 156 0.43 22.00 -3.16
CA SER A 156 -0.06 23.19 -2.44
C SER A 156 0.95 24.35 -2.45
N ARG A 157 0.51 25.54 -2.90
CA ARG A 157 1.18 26.86 -2.80
C ARG A 157 1.63 27.29 -1.39
N SER A 158 1.29 26.52 -0.36
CA SER A 158 1.73 26.72 1.03
C SER A 158 2.84 25.75 1.48
N GLY A 159 3.36 24.96 0.53
CA GLY A 159 4.53 24.08 0.61
C GLY A 159 4.45 22.91 1.59
N GLY A 160 3.27 22.51 2.06
CA GLY A 160 3.08 21.25 2.77
C GLY A 160 2.40 20.23 1.86
N ILE A 161 2.71 18.94 2.04
CA ILE A 161 1.95 17.82 1.47
C ILE A 161 0.55 17.88 2.09
N LYS A 162 -0.50 18.18 1.29
CA LYS A 162 -1.85 18.45 1.84
C LYS A 162 -2.86 17.32 1.61
N GLY A 163 -2.60 16.33 0.75
CA GLY A 163 -3.65 15.40 0.34
C GLY A 163 -3.19 14.14 -0.40
N LEU A 164 -4.18 13.31 -0.75
CA LEU A 164 -4.03 12.20 -1.69
C LEU A 164 -4.29 12.71 -3.12
N SER A 165 -3.44 12.37 -4.09
CA SER A 165 -3.69 12.62 -5.51
C SER A 165 -3.77 11.30 -6.28
N MET A 166 -4.83 11.03 -7.03
CA MET A 166 -4.87 9.78 -7.81
C MET A 166 -3.70 9.68 -8.80
N PRO A 167 -3.01 8.52 -8.89
CA PRO A 167 -1.92 8.30 -9.83
C PRO A 167 -2.49 8.15 -11.24
N ARG A 168 -2.74 9.28 -11.89
CA ARG A 168 -3.40 9.39 -13.20
C ARG A 168 -2.55 10.12 -14.22
N LEU A 169 -2.67 9.71 -15.47
CA LEU A 169 -2.11 10.38 -16.62
C LEU A 169 -2.97 11.59 -16.99
N VAL A 170 -2.33 12.62 -17.54
CA VAL A 170 -3.04 13.78 -18.13
C VAL A 170 -3.91 13.31 -19.30
N ASN A 171 -3.37 12.41 -20.12
CA ASN A 171 -4.08 11.76 -21.20
C ASN A 171 -4.03 10.23 -21.01
N PRO A 172 -5.16 9.56 -20.71
CA PRO A 172 -5.21 8.10 -20.53
C PRO A 172 -4.63 7.32 -21.70
N ALA A 173 -4.80 7.81 -22.95
CA ALA A 173 -4.33 7.12 -24.15
C ALA A 173 -2.80 6.97 -24.24
N GLU A 174 -2.04 7.65 -23.38
CA GLU A 174 -0.58 7.60 -23.37
C GLU A 174 -0.01 6.38 -22.62
N GLY A 175 -0.77 5.75 -21.71
CA GLY A 175 -0.24 4.68 -20.86
C GLY A 175 0.21 3.45 -21.65
N ARG A 176 -0.60 2.98 -22.59
CA ARG A 176 -0.26 1.88 -23.51
C ARG A 176 0.90 2.25 -24.43
N ALA A 177 0.96 3.51 -24.89
CA ALA A 177 2.07 3.97 -25.72
C ALA A 177 3.39 3.91 -24.93
N LEU A 178 3.38 4.43 -23.69
CA LEU A 178 4.50 4.37 -22.78
C LEU A 178 4.89 2.93 -22.42
N ALA A 179 3.90 2.08 -22.14
CA ALA A 179 4.12 0.66 -21.85
C ALA A 179 4.74 -0.07 -23.04
N ARG A 180 4.34 0.21 -24.29
CA ARG A 180 4.99 -0.35 -25.48
C ARG A 180 6.47 0.00 -25.56
N THR A 181 6.82 1.25 -25.26
CA THR A 181 8.22 1.67 -25.18
C THR A 181 8.98 0.89 -24.13
N PHE A 182 8.42 0.75 -22.92
CA PHE A 182 9.07 -0.02 -21.85
C PHE A 182 9.18 -1.52 -22.15
N ILE A 183 8.16 -2.12 -22.78
CA ILE A 183 8.19 -3.51 -23.22
C ILE A 183 9.30 -3.74 -24.25
N ALA A 184 9.48 -2.81 -25.19
CA ALA A 184 10.57 -2.90 -26.16
C ALA A 184 11.94 -2.87 -25.46
N LYS A 185 12.14 -1.96 -24.51
CA LYS A 185 13.36 -1.89 -23.68
C LYS A 185 13.56 -3.17 -22.86
N TYR A 186 12.51 -3.69 -22.21
CA TYR A 186 12.55 -4.95 -21.45
C TYR A 186 12.98 -6.13 -22.32
N ARG A 187 12.32 -6.35 -23.47
CA ARG A 187 12.60 -7.48 -24.36
C ARG A 187 14.01 -7.40 -24.96
N ARG A 188 14.51 -6.20 -25.19
CA ARG A 188 15.90 -5.97 -25.59
C ARG A 188 16.88 -6.33 -24.47
N ALA A 189 16.65 -5.80 -23.27
CA ALA A 189 17.46 -6.06 -22.08
C ALA A 189 17.52 -7.55 -21.74
N ARG A 190 16.43 -8.29 -21.96
CA ARG A 190 16.35 -9.74 -21.74
C ARG A 190 17.39 -10.53 -22.55
N ARG A 191 17.78 -10.04 -23.73
CA ARG A 191 18.82 -10.67 -24.57
C ARG A 191 20.23 -10.54 -23.98
N LEU A 192 20.40 -9.72 -22.94
CA LEU A 192 21.67 -9.53 -22.23
C LEU A 192 21.81 -10.47 -21.03
N VAL A 193 20.75 -11.19 -20.66
CA VAL A 193 20.74 -12.12 -19.53
C VAL A 193 21.41 -13.42 -19.99
N PRO A 194 22.51 -13.86 -19.35
CA PRO A 194 23.13 -15.14 -19.66
C PRO A 194 22.17 -16.32 -19.41
N GLU A 195 22.28 -17.40 -20.19
CA GLU A 195 21.45 -18.61 -20.01
C GLU A 195 21.60 -19.25 -18.63
N ASN A 196 22.76 -19.06 -17.99
CA ASN A 196 23.09 -19.56 -16.66
C ASN A 196 22.90 -18.52 -15.54
N ALA A 197 22.18 -17.43 -15.79
CA ALA A 197 21.88 -16.44 -14.76
C ALA A 197 21.10 -17.08 -13.59
N ASP A 198 21.42 -16.68 -12.35
CA ASP A 198 20.68 -17.16 -11.19
C ASP A 198 19.23 -16.61 -11.27
N PRO A 199 18.20 -17.48 -11.33
CA PRO A 199 16.81 -17.04 -11.41
C PRO A 199 16.33 -16.30 -10.15
N ARG A 200 17.13 -16.26 -9.10
CA ARG A 200 16.88 -15.47 -7.87
C ARG A 200 17.36 -14.03 -7.99
N GLU A 201 18.26 -13.73 -8.93
CA GLU A 201 18.77 -12.37 -9.11
C GLU A 201 17.87 -11.60 -10.10
N PRO A 202 17.44 -10.37 -9.75
CA PRO A 202 16.69 -9.53 -10.66
C PRO A 202 17.58 -9.13 -11.84
N VAL A 203 17.01 -9.15 -13.04
CA VAL A 203 17.73 -8.76 -14.25
C VAL A 203 17.57 -7.26 -14.50
N PRO A 204 18.55 -6.60 -15.14
CA PRO A 204 18.49 -5.16 -15.39
C PRO A 204 17.23 -4.68 -16.12
N GLY A 205 16.62 -5.55 -16.93
CA GLY A 205 15.41 -5.24 -17.68
C GLY A 205 14.13 -5.25 -16.86
N ASP A 206 14.09 -5.89 -15.69
CA ASP A 206 12.86 -6.07 -14.90
C ASP A 206 12.23 -4.74 -14.49
N ALA A 207 13.07 -3.73 -14.24
CA ALA A 207 12.62 -2.36 -13.97
C ALA A 207 11.76 -1.80 -15.11
N PHE A 208 12.10 -2.06 -16.38
CA PHE A 208 11.26 -1.62 -17.49
C PHE A 208 9.91 -2.34 -17.52
N ALA A 209 9.87 -3.63 -17.21
CA ALA A 209 8.60 -4.35 -17.13
C ALA A 209 7.71 -3.78 -16.01
N ALA A 210 8.28 -3.51 -14.83
CA ALA A 210 7.56 -2.90 -13.71
C ALA A 210 7.03 -1.50 -14.08
N LEU A 211 7.84 -0.67 -14.75
CA LEU A 211 7.44 0.65 -15.24
C LEU A 211 6.34 0.59 -16.30
N GLY A 212 6.41 -0.38 -17.22
CA GLY A 212 5.35 -0.63 -18.20
C GLY A 212 4.04 -1.05 -17.55
N ALA A 213 4.10 -1.90 -16.53
CA ALA A 213 2.92 -2.31 -15.77
C ALA A 213 2.32 -1.13 -14.98
N GLN A 214 3.15 -0.29 -14.36
CA GLN A 214 2.72 0.94 -13.70
C GLN A 214 2.06 1.93 -14.68
N ALA A 215 2.60 2.09 -15.90
CA ALA A 215 1.99 2.95 -16.92
C ALA A 215 0.59 2.47 -17.35
N LEU A 216 0.40 1.15 -17.48
CA LEU A 216 -0.89 0.54 -17.80
C LEU A 216 -1.88 0.70 -16.64
N ALA A 217 -1.43 0.52 -15.40
CA ALA A 217 -2.26 0.74 -14.23
C ALA A 217 -2.67 2.22 -14.08
N ALA A 218 -1.76 3.15 -14.36
CA ALA A 218 -2.06 4.59 -14.37
C ALA A 218 -3.10 4.94 -15.44
N GLU A 219 -3.03 4.34 -16.63
CA GLU A 219 -4.08 4.49 -17.64
C GLU A 219 -5.44 3.97 -17.15
N ALA A 220 -5.49 2.81 -16.49
CA ALA A 220 -6.71 2.29 -15.90
C ALA A 220 -7.29 3.26 -14.86
N VAL A 221 -6.46 3.78 -13.95
CA VAL A 221 -6.88 4.80 -12.97
C VAL A 221 -7.39 6.07 -13.66
N SER A 222 -6.80 6.46 -14.78
CA SER A 222 -7.19 7.67 -15.53
C SER A 222 -8.55 7.51 -16.21
N TRP A 223 -8.82 6.35 -16.81
CA TRP A 223 -10.13 6.04 -17.37
C TRP A 223 -11.22 5.96 -16.29
N ALA A 224 -10.90 5.32 -15.16
CA ALA A 224 -11.81 5.26 -14.02
C ALA A 224 -12.14 6.66 -13.47
N ALA A 225 -11.13 7.54 -13.36
CA ALA A 225 -11.29 8.92 -12.93
C ALA A 225 -12.24 9.71 -13.85
N ARG A 226 -12.08 9.59 -15.17
CA ARG A 226 -12.95 10.26 -16.16
C ARG A 226 -14.41 9.84 -16.07
N GLY A 227 -14.67 8.56 -15.84
CA GLY A 227 -16.03 8.04 -15.68
C GLY A 227 -16.78 8.62 -14.47
N LEU A 228 -16.06 9.13 -13.46
CA LEU A 228 -16.67 9.81 -12.32
C LEU A 228 -16.94 11.29 -12.60
N GLU A 229 -15.98 11.97 -13.22
CA GLU A 229 -16.07 13.39 -13.54
C GLU A 229 -17.23 13.69 -14.51
N SER A 230 -17.61 12.72 -15.36
CA SER A 230 -18.74 12.86 -16.28
C SER A 230 -20.12 12.74 -15.61
N GLY A 231 -20.21 12.34 -14.33
CA GLY A 231 -21.46 12.33 -13.56
C GLY A 231 -22.57 11.42 -14.09
N VAL A 232 -22.29 10.58 -15.10
CA VAL A 232 -23.26 9.64 -15.66
C VAL A 232 -23.38 8.47 -14.68
N THR A 233 -24.38 8.53 -13.80
CA THR A 233 -24.83 7.35 -13.07
C THR A 233 -25.18 6.28 -14.09
N SER A 234 -24.38 5.23 -14.11
CA SER A 234 -24.51 4.00 -14.89
C SER A 234 -25.96 3.66 -15.26
N GLY A 235 -26.43 4.20 -16.39
CA GLY A 235 -27.24 3.42 -17.30
C GLY A 235 -26.30 2.42 -17.93
N VAL A 236 -26.69 1.15 -17.98
CA VAL A 236 -26.02 0.07 -18.70
C VAL A 236 -25.80 0.54 -20.15
N GLY A 237 -24.66 1.16 -20.46
CA GLY A 237 -24.55 1.95 -21.69
C GLY A 237 -23.27 2.75 -21.91
N ASP A 238 -22.56 3.26 -20.91
CA ASP A 238 -21.21 3.84 -21.16
C ASP A 238 -20.13 2.75 -21.06
N ALA A 239 -20.25 1.74 -21.91
CA ALA A 239 -19.37 0.58 -21.99
C ALA A 239 -17.92 0.91 -22.41
N SER A 240 -17.64 2.18 -22.75
CA SER A 240 -16.34 2.62 -23.25
C SER A 240 -15.30 2.76 -22.13
N GLY A 241 -15.63 3.42 -21.02
CA GLY A 241 -14.68 3.70 -19.93
C GLY A 241 -14.28 2.45 -19.14
N ASP A 242 -15.26 1.70 -18.63
CA ASP A 242 -15.01 0.48 -17.84
C ASP A 242 -14.30 -0.61 -18.67
N GLY A 243 -14.64 -0.71 -19.96
CA GLY A 243 -13.95 -1.58 -20.90
C GLY A 243 -12.46 -1.24 -20.98
N GLU A 244 -12.12 0.05 -21.10
CA GLU A 244 -10.73 0.49 -21.15
C GLU A 244 -9.98 0.28 -19.82
N VAL A 245 -10.65 0.47 -18.67
CA VAL A 245 -10.08 0.14 -17.34
C VAL A 245 -9.69 -1.33 -17.28
N VAL A 246 -10.63 -2.23 -17.61
CA VAL A 246 -10.42 -3.67 -17.59
C VAL A 246 -9.32 -4.07 -18.57
N MET A 247 -9.34 -3.54 -19.80
CA MET A 247 -8.32 -3.84 -20.80
C MET A 247 -6.92 -3.41 -20.38
N SER A 248 -6.79 -2.24 -19.76
CA SER A 248 -5.51 -1.74 -19.26
C SER A 248 -4.98 -2.58 -18.08
N LEU A 249 -5.85 -3.01 -17.16
CA LEU A 249 -5.47 -3.93 -16.08
C LEU A 249 -5.10 -5.32 -16.58
N LEU A 250 -5.82 -5.87 -17.56
CA LEU A 250 -5.47 -7.14 -18.20
C LEU A 250 -4.12 -7.06 -18.90
N ALA A 251 -3.84 -5.95 -19.60
CA ALA A 251 -2.52 -5.72 -20.20
C ALA A 251 -1.42 -5.61 -19.12
N CYS A 252 -1.70 -4.97 -17.98
CA CYS A 252 -0.80 -4.91 -16.84
C CYS A 252 -0.48 -6.31 -16.29
N CYS A 253 -1.50 -7.17 -16.14
CA CYS A 253 -1.31 -8.56 -15.73
C CYS A 253 -0.47 -9.35 -16.75
N ALA A 254 -0.82 -9.25 -18.04
CA ALA A 254 -0.12 -9.97 -19.12
C ALA A 254 1.38 -9.61 -19.19
N LEU A 255 1.71 -8.32 -19.07
CA LEU A 255 3.10 -7.87 -19.01
C LEU A 255 3.83 -8.40 -17.77
N SER A 256 3.19 -8.29 -16.60
CA SER A 256 3.78 -8.76 -15.34
C SER A 256 4.02 -10.27 -15.36
N GLU A 257 3.11 -11.06 -15.92
CA GLU A 257 3.32 -12.49 -16.16
C GLU A 257 4.46 -12.77 -17.15
N GLU A 258 4.55 -12.04 -18.28
CA GLU A 258 5.68 -12.19 -19.23
C GLU A 258 7.02 -11.95 -18.52
N ALA A 259 7.07 -10.95 -17.65
CA ALA A 259 8.25 -10.63 -16.88
C ALA A 259 8.57 -11.70 -15.82
N LEU A 260 7.58 -12.16 -15.06
CA LEU A 260 7.75 -13.20 -14.04
C LEU A 260 8.11 -14.57 -14.62
N ARG A 261 7.79 -14.88 -15.88
CA ARG A 261 8.31 -16.09 -16.54
C ARG A 261 9.83 -16.07 -16.69
N ALA A 262 10.41 -14.89 -16.92
CA ALA A 262 11.86 -14.73 -17.04
C ALA A 262 12.53 -14.51 -15.67
N SER A 263 11.87 -13.77 -14.79
CA SER A 263 12.37 -13.37 -13.47
C SER A 263 11.40 -13.83 -12.38
N PRO A 264 11.29 -15.14 -12.13
CA PRO A 264 10.24 -15.70 -11.29
C PRO A 264 10.27 -15.12 -9.88
N ASN A 265 11.44 -14.85 -9.31
CA ASN A 265 11.58 -14.39 -7.93
C ASN A 265 11.48 -12.87 -7.74
N HIS A 266 11.08 -12.11 -8.77
CA HIS A 266 11.00 -10.66 -8.68
C HIS A 266 9.79 -10.19 -7.88
N ALA A 267 10.01 -9.80 -6.61
CA ALA A 267 8.94 -9.48 -5.67
C ALA A 267 8.04 -8.30 -6.10
N GLU A 268 8.59 -7.19 -6.60
CA GLU A 268 7.80 -6.01 -6.97
C GLU A 268 6.82 -6.29 -8.12
N LEU A 269 7.29 -6.86 -9.23
CA LEU A 269 6.46 -7.35 -10.33
C LEU A 269 5.33 -8.28 -9.85
N ARG A 270 5.62 -9.13 -8.86
CA ARG A 270 4.62 -10.03 -8.29
C ARG A 270 3.59 -9.27 -7.47
N LEU A 271 3.99 -8.30 -6.66
CA LEU A 271 3.05 -7.42 -5.93
C LEU A 271 2.20 -6.56 -6.87
N ILE A 272 2.77 -6.09 -7.99
CA ILE A 272 2.04 -5.43 -9.08
C ILE A 272 0.97 -6.37 -9.65
N LEU A 273 1.33 -7.60 -9.99
CA LEU A 273 0.41 -8.61 -10.53
C LEU A 273 -0.72 -8.95 -9.55
N VAL A 274 -0.38 -9.20 -8.28
CA VAL A 274 -1.32 -9.48 -7.20
C VAL A 274 -2.32 -8.33 -7.03
N THR A 275 -1.84 -7.08 -7.06
CA THR A 275 -2.69 -5.89 -6.98
C THR A 275 -3.63 -5.80 -8.18
N ALA A 276 -3.12 -5.98 -9.40
CA ALA A 276 -3.91 -5.89 -10.63
C ALA A 276 -5.00 -6.98 -10.70
N TYR A 277 -4.69 -8.23 -10.33
CA TYR A 277 -5.71 -9.28 -10.23
C TYR A 277 -6.74 -8.99 -9.16
N SER A 278 -6.32 -8.46 -8.00
CA SER A 278 -7.25 -8.10 -6.94
C SER A 278 -8.23 -7.03 -7.43
N LEU A 279 -7.73 -6.01 -8.15
CA LEU A 279 -8.56 -4.96 -8.75
C LEU A 279 -9.51 -5.49 -9.83
N LEU A 280 -9.13 -6.55 -10.55
CA LEU A 280 -10.01 -7.24 -11.51
C LEU A 280 -11.03 -8.18 -10.85
N GLY A 281 -10.99 -8.34 -9.52
CA GLY A 281 -11.79 -9.35 -8.80
C GLY A 281 -11.36 -10.79 -9.07
N ALA A 282 -10.20 -11.00 -9.70
CA ALA A 282 -9.64 -12.31 -10.03
C ALA A 282 -8.90 -12.91 -8.82
N SER A 283 -9.63 -13.14 -7.73
CA SER A 283 -9.08 -13.45 -6.41
C SER A 283 -8.24 -14.74 -6.37
N THR A 284 -8.67 -15.78 -7.07
CA THR A 284 -7.89 -17.03 -7.19
C THR A 284 -6.53 -16.77 -7.86
N ALA A 285 -6.52 -16.04 -8.99
CA ALA A 285 -5.29 -15.67 -9.68
C ALA A 285 -4.39 -14.76 -8.82
N ALA A 286 -4.98 -13.84 -8.06
CA ALA A 286 -4.25 -13.01 -7.10
C ALA A 286 -3.58 -13.87 -6.01
N SER A 287 -4.31 -14.85 -5.46
CA SER A 287 -3.78 -15.78 -4.47
C SER A 287 -2.65 -16.66 -5.05
N ASP A 288 -2.81 -17.16 -6.26
CA ASP A 288 -1.80 -17.99 -6.94
C ASP A 288 -0.54 -17.17 -7.27
N ALA A 289 -0.70 -15.91 -7.67
CA ALA A 289 0.41 -14.99 -7.86
C ALA A 289 1.11 -14.63 -6.52
N LEU A 290 0.37 -14.59 -5.41
CA LEU A 290 0.93 -14.30 -4.08
C LEU A 290 1.68 -15.50 -3.50
N ALA A 291 1.22 -16.72 -3.76
CA ALA A 291 1.71 -17.95 -3.13
C ALA A 291 3.25 -18.12 -3.17
N PRO A 292 3.97 -17.83 -4.26
CA PRO A 292 5.41 -18.04 -4.29
C PRO A 292 6.21 -16.95 -3.57
N LEU A 293 5.58 -15.87 -3.06
CA LEU A 293 6.25 -14.97 -2.10
C LEU A 293 6.44 -15.65 -0.75
N ASP A 294 5.70 -16.73 -0.49
CA ASP A 294 5.85 -17.57 0.70
C ASP A 294 5.78 -16.77 2.01
N VAL A 295 4.77 -15.90 2.09
CA VAL A 295 4.53 -14.99 3.22
C VAL A 295 4.36 -15.79 4.52
N LYS A 296 5.29 -15.60 5.46
CA LYS A 296 5.39 -16.37 6.71
C LYS A 296 5.79 -15.52 7.91
N ASN A 297 5.52 -16.04 9.11
CA ASN A 297 5.94 -15.46 10.39
C ASN A 297 5.56 -13.96 10.45
N ILE A 298 6.51 -13.09 10.79
CA ILE A 298 6.29 -11.64 10.92
C ILE A 298 5.66 -11.00 9.66
N GLN A 299 5.86 -11.59 8.48
CA GLN A 299 5.26 -11.08 7.25
C GLN A 299 3.73 -11.24 7.24
N MET A 300 3.17 -12.17 8.02
CA MET A 300 1.72 -12.24 8.20
C MET A 300 1.16 -10.95 8.80
N ASP A 301 1.94 -10.29 9.67
CA ASP A 301 1.56 -9.05 10.31
C ASP A 301 1.84 -7.84 9.41
N THR A 302 2.99 -7.83 8.73
CA THR A 302 3.40 -6.69 7.87
C THR A 302 2.77 -6.70 6.47
N MET A 303 2.34 -7.85 5.95
CA MET A 303 1.75 -8.00 4.62
C MET A 303 0.26 -8.37 4.64
N ALA A 304 -0.40 -8.24 5.80
CA ALA A 304 -1.83 -8.53 5.96
C ALA A 304 -2.71 -7.82 4.91
N HIS A 305 -2.30 -6.61 4.49
CA HIS A 305 -2.99 -5.81 3.48
C HIS A 305 -2.97 -6.43 2.07
N PHE A 306 -1.98 -7.25 1.71
CA PHE A 306 -1.98 -8.05 0.49
C PHE A 306 -2.69 -9.38 0.68
N VAL A 307 -2.37 -10.09 1.77
CA VAL A 307 -2.90 -11.43 2.01
C VAL A 307 -4.43 -11.41 2.10
N LEU A 308 -4.99 -10.49 2.88
CA LEU A 308 -6.44 -10.40 3.08
C LEU A 308 -7.16 -9.80 1.87
N SER A 309 -6.57 -8.82 1.17
CA SER A 309 -7.21 -8.26 -0.02
C SER A 309 -7.39 -9.29 -1.13
N CYS A 310 -6.48 -10.24 -1.29
CA CYS A 310 -6.65 -11.33 -2.25
C CYS A 310 -7.60 -12.42 -1.74
N SER A 311 -7.45 -12.85 -0.49
CA SER A 311 -8.15 -14.02 0.03
C SER A 311 -9.60 -13.74 0.46
N GLU A 312 -9.93 -12.52 0.90
CA GLU A 312 -11.31 -12.14 1.22
C GLU A 312 -12.13 -11.76 -0.01
N SER A 313 -11.48 -11.52 -1.15
CA SER A 313 -12.11 -11.04 -2.39
C SER A 313 -12.86 -12.13 -3.18
N GLY A 314 -13.21 -13.25 -2.56
CA GLY A 314 -13.99 -14.33 -3.19
C GLY A 314 -13.19 -15.60 -3.53
N CYS A 315 -11.99 -15.77 -2.96
CA CYS A 315 -11.31 -17.06 -2.97
C CYS A 315 -12.10 -18.14 -2.23
N ALA A 316 -11.72 -19.41 -2.45
CA ALA A 316 -12.22 -20.51 -1.64
C ALA A 316 -11.95 -20.26 -0.14
N PRO A 317 -12.91 -20.54 0.77
CA PRO A 317 -12.74 -20.33 2.20
C PRO A 317 -11.48 -20.97 2.80
N SER A 318 -11.06 -22.11 2.26
CA SER A 318 -9.84 -22.82 2.65
C SER A 318 -8.56 -22.00 2.48
N VAL A 319 -8.50 -21.13 1.46
CA VAL A 319 -7.36 -20.25 1.18
C VAL A 319 -7.24 -19.18 2.27
N LEU A 320 -8.34 -18.51 2.59
CA LEU A 320 -8.36 -17.51 3.67
C LEU A 320 -8.05 -18.14 5.03
N LEU A 321 -8.68 -19.28 5.35
CA LEU A 321 -8.43 -20.00 6.61
C LEU A 321 -6.99 -20.47 6.75
N LYS A 322 -6.31 -20.84 5.64
CA LYS A 322 -4.87 -21.13 5.66
C LYS A 322 -4.08 -19.95 6.21
N TYR A 323 -4.33 -18.74 5.70
CA TYR A 323 -3.63 -17.54 6.16
C TYR A 323 -4.02 -17.13 7.58
N CYS A 324 -5.29 -17.25 7.96
CA CYS A 324 -5.72 -17.01 9.35
C CYS A 324 -4.99 -17.94 10.33
N ARG A 325 -4.79 -19.22 9.99
CA ARG A 325 -4.02 -20.16 10.82
C ARG A 325 -2.54 -19.79 10.92
N LEU A 326 -1.94 -19.27 9.85
CA LEU A 326 -0.55 -18.80 9.87
C LEU A 326 -0.39 -17.55 10.75
N ALA A 327 -1.34 -16.62 10.68
CA ALA A 327 -1.36 -15.43 11.55
C ALA A 327 -1.57 -15.81 13.02
N GLU A 328 -2.47 -16.74 13.32
CA GLU A 328 -2.68 -17.21 14.69
C GLU A 328 -1.46 -17.97 15.22
N ARG A 329 -0.80 -18.77 14.39
CA ARG A 329 0.48 -19.41 14.75
C ARG A 329 1.55 -18.38 15.11
N LEU A 330 1.71 -17.34 14.29
CA LEU A 330 2.63 -16.23 14.61
C LEU A 330 2.34 -15.69 16.01
N ARG A 331 1.08 -15.43 16.34
CA ARG A 331 0.68 -14.84 17.62
C ARG A 331 1.01 -15.75 18.80
N LEU A 332 0.72 -17.05 18.67
CA LEU A 332 1.00 -18.05 19.71
C LEU A 332 2.50 -18.24 19.91
N ASP A 333 3.27 -18.39 18.83
CA ASP A 333 4.73 -18.55 18.90
C ASP A 333 5.39 -17.28 19.44
N ALA A 334 4.98 -16.10 18.96
CA ALA A 334 5.51 -14.82 19.43
C ALA A 334 5.29 -14.59 20.93
N LYS A 335 4.15 -15.03 21.48
CA LYS A 335 3.87 -14.92 22.92
C LYS A 335 4.89 -15.67 23.77
N ARG A 336 5.32 -16.85 23.34
CA ARG A 336 6.33 -17.65 24.03
C ARG A 336 7.74 -17.12 23.72
N ASP A 337 8.07 -17.04 22.44
CA ASP A 337 9.46 -16.86 21.98
C ASP A 337 10.00 -15.47 22.33
N ILE A 338 9.16 -14.42 22.25
CA ILE A 338 9.59 -13.06 22.61
C ILE A 338 9.79 -12.95 24.13
N ALA A 339 8.94 -13.59 24.93
CA ALA A 339 9.10 -13.58 26.39
C ALA A 339 10.40 -14.27 26.82
N GLU A 340 10.70 -15.44 26.24
CA GLU A 340 11.97 -16.14 26.48
C GLU A 340 13.19 -15.32 26.03
N ALA A 341 13.10 -14.66 24.87
CA ALA A 341 14.16 -13.77 24.38
C ALA A 341 14.37 -12.57 25.32
N GLY A 342 13.30 -12.02 25.89
CA GLY A 342 13.33 -10.97 26.89
C GLY A 342 14.09 -11.37 28.16
N VAL A 343 13.79 -12.55 28.71
CA VAL A 343 14.50 -13.09 29.88
C VAL A 343 15.99 -13.31 29.57
N LYS A 344 16.32 -13.93 28.43
CA LYS A 344 17.71 -14.13 28.00
C LYS A 344 18.47 -12.81 27.80
N ALA A 345 17.81 -11.77 27.31
CA ALA A 345 18.43 -10.45 27.17
C ALA A 345 18.75 -9.84 28.53
N TYR A 346 17.87 -10.03 29.52
CA TYR A 346 18.09 -9.59 30.89
C TYR A 346 19.27 -10.34 31.55
N ASP A 347 19.29 -11.68 31.45
CA ASP A 347 20.36 -12.52 32.01
C ASP A 347 21.74 -12.19 31.43
N ASN A 348 21.80 -11.80 30.16
CA ASN A 348 23.03 -11.41 29.47
C ASN A 348 23.42 -9.93 29.66
N GLY A 349 22.69 -9.16 30.48
CA GLY A 349 22.95 -7.73 30.71
C GLY A 349 22.62 -6.82 29.52
N ALA A 350 21.88 -7.30 28.52
CA ALA A 350 21.44 -6.54 27.35
C ALA A 350 20.11 -5.81 27.64
N PHE A 351 20.12 -4.93 28.65
CA PHE A 351 18.88 -4.31 29.17
C PHE A 351 18.09 -3.50 28.14
N THR A 352 18.78 -2.82 27.22
CA THR A 352 18.11 -2.09 26.12
C THR A 352 17.34 -3.02 25.20
N LYS A 353 17.86 -4.22 24.93
CA LYS A 353 17.16 -5.24 24.14
C LYS A 353 16.01 -5.89 24.90
N ALA A 354 16.13 -6.06 26.21
CA ALA A 354 15.01 -6.52 27.03
C ALA A 354 13.80 -5.56 26.93
N LEU A 355 14.05 -4.24 26.97
CA LEU A 355 13.00 -3.24 26.76
C LEU A 355 12.40 -3.31 25.35
N GLU A 356 13.24 -3.42 24.31
CA GLU A 356 12.77 -3.59 22.93
C GLU A 356 11.88 -4.84 22.77
N PHE A 357 12.17 -5.94 23.46
CA PHE A 357 11.34 -7.14 23.42
C PHE A 357 9.97 -6.94 24.09
N VAL A 358 9.91 -6.19 25.18
CA VAL A 358 8.63 -5.85 25.84
C VAL A 358 7.76 -5.00 24.90
N ASP A 359 8.35 -3.97 24.29
CA ASP A 359 7.64 -3.09 23.35
C ASP A 359 7.19 -3.87 22.10
N PHE A 360 8.06 -4.72 21.56
CA PHE A 360 7.74 -5.55 20.40
C PHE A 360 6.63 -6.56 20.71
N HIS A 361 6.64 -7.17 21.91
CA HIS A 361 5.59 -8.08 22.34
C HIS A 361 4.23 -7.37 22.42
N ALA A 362 4.17 -6.21 23.08
CA ALA A 362 2.94 -5.41 23.18
C ALA A 362 2.43 -4.97 21.79
N ARG A 363 3.35 -4.51 20.92
CA ARG A 363 3.03 -4.09 19.56
C ARG A 363 2.45 -5.21 18.69
N LEU A 364 2.98 -6.42 18.81
CA LEU A 364 2.47 -7.57 18.04
C LEU A 364 1.18 -8.15 18.64
N ALA A 365 1.03 -8.15 19.97
CA ALA A 365 -0.17 -8.64 20.64
C ALA A 365 -1.42 -7.80 20.32
N HIS A 366 -1.23 -6.51 20.08
CA HIS A 366 -2.29 -5.55 19.75
C HIS A 366 -2.25 -5.09 18.29
N SER A 367 -1.64 -5.87 17.40
CA SER A 367 -1.51 -5.45 16.01
C SER A 367 -2.87 -5.37 15.31
N HIS A 368 -3.01 -4.38 14.44
CA HIS A 368 -4.18 -4.21 13.61
C HIS A 368 -4.39 -5.45 12.71
N ALA A 369 -3.32 -5.97 12.12
CA ALA A 369 -3.35 -7.18 11.30
C ALA A 369 -3.93 -8.40 12.05
N ALA A 370 -3.53 -8.65 13.30
CA ALA A 370 -4.07 -9.76 14.09
C ALA A 370 -5.59 -9.67 14.25
N ARG A 371 -6.11 -8.48 14.55
CA ARG A 371 -7.56 -8.23 14.67
C ARG A 371 -8.29 -8.45 13.35
N LYS A 372 -7.69 -8.05 12.22
CA LYS A 372 -8.25 -8.33 10.88
C LYS A 372 -8.37 -9.82 10.62
N PHE A 373 -7.32 -10.59 10.87
CA PHE A 373 -7.33 -12.05 10.65
C PHE A 373 -8.35 -12.75 11.56
N ALA A 374 -8.46 -12.32 12.82
CA ALA A 374 -9.48 -12.85 13.73
C ALA A 374 -10.91 -12.57 13.21
N ALA A 375 -11.19 -11.34 12.79
CA ALA A 375 -12.49 -10.97 12.22
C ALA A 375 -12.79 -11.74 10.93
N ALA A 376 -11.79 -11.90 10.05
CA ALA A 376 -11.90 -12.67 8.81
C ALA A 376 -12.22 -14.14 9.09
N SER A 377 -11.50 -14.75 10.04
CA SER A 377 -11.71 -16.13 10.46
C SER A 377 -13.10 -16.36 11.03
N ALA A 378 -13.55 -15.46 11.93
CA ALA A 378 -14.89 -15.50 12.51
C ALA A 378 -16.00 -15.44 11.46
N ARG A 379 -15.88 -14.54 10.48
CA ARG A 379 -16.85 -14.41 9.38
C ARG A 379 -16.93 -15.66 8.52
N VAL A 380 -15.79 -16.29 8.21
CA VAL A 380 -15.79 -17.56 7.47
C VAL A 380 -16.43 -18.66 8.30
N ALA A 381 -16.10 -18.79 9.58
CA ALA A 381 -16.69 -19.79 10.47
C ALA A 381 -18.22 -19.63 10.55
N LEU A 382 -18.71 -18.39 10.70
CA LEU A 382 -20.14 -18.09 10.70
C LEU A 382 -20.80 -18.52 9.38
N ARG A 383 -20.23 -18.10 8.23
CA ARG A 383 -20.75 -18.45 6.90
C ARG A 383 -20.82 -19.95 6.68
N GLU A 384 -19.75 -20.69 6.98
CA GLU A 384 -19.70 -22.14 6.78
C GLU A 384 -20.71 -22.87 7.68
N THR A 385 -20.90 -22.40 8.91
CA THR A 385 -21.92 -22.95 9.82
C THR A 385 -23.33 -22.67 9.30
N MET A 386 -23.60 -21.46 8.78
CA MET A 386 -24.89 -21.13 8.17
C MET A 386 -25.18 -21.99 6.94
N LEU A 387 -24.20 -22.22 6.07
CA LEU A 387 -24.36 -23.09 4.89
C LEU A 387 -24.68 -24.53 5.30
N LYS A 388 -23.96 -25.08 6.29
CA LYS A 388 -24.23 -26.44 6.81
C LYS A 388 -25.64 -26.57 7.40
N LEU A 389 -26.13 -25.53 8.07
CA LEU A 389 -27.50 -25.50 8.60
C LEU A 389 -28.55 -25.37 7.49
N GLY A 390 -28.24 -24.70 6.39
CA GLY A 390 -29.11 -24.58 5.21
C GLY A 390 -29.17 -25.86 4.37
N ASP A 391 -28.06 -26.58 4.25
CA ASP A 391 -27.94 -27.83 3.48
C ASP A 391 -28.41 -29.07 4.26
N ALA A 392 -28.38 -29.02 5.59
CA ALA A 392 -29.04 -30.03 6.39
C ALA A 392 -30.52 -30.06 5.95
N THR A 393 -31.02 -31.22 5.55
CA THR A 393 -32.45 -31.46 5.36
C THR A 393 -33.11 -31.36 6.73
N VAL A 394 -33.26 -30.13 7.22
CA VAL A 394 -33.82 -29.83 8.52
C VAL A 394 -35.27 -30.28 8.46
N GLU A 395 -35.58 -31.35 9.19
CA GLU A 395 -36.95 -31.81 9.39
C GLU A 395 -37.82 -30.61 9.79
N PRO A 396 -38.99 -30.42 9.16
CA PRO A 396 -39.82 -29.22 9.33
C PRO A 396 -40.26 -28.94 10.78
N GLN A 397 -40.04 -29.87 11.71
CA GLN A 397 -40.38 -29.75 13.12
C GLN A 397 -39.48 -28.77 13.90
N THR A 398 -38.26 -28.48 13.44
CA THR A 398 -37.34 -27.53 14.14
C THR A 398 -37.48 -26.08 13.70
N ARG A 399 -38.21 -25.78 12.61
CA ARG A 399 -38.56 -24.39 12.23
C ARG A 399 -39.54 -23.70 13.20
N HIS A 400 -40.15 -24.45 14.12
CA HIS A 400 -41.29 -23.99 14.92
C HIS A 400 -40.94 -23.44 16.31
N SER A 401 -39.66 -23.39 16.71
CA SER A 401 -39.28 -22.90 18.05
C SER A 401 -39.02 -21.39 18.14
N GLY A 402 -38.86 -20.68 17.01
CA GLY A 402 -38.48 -19.26 17.00
C GLY A 402 -37.10 -18.96 17.61
N ARG A 403 -36.34 -19.98 18.00
CA ARG A 403 -35.03 -19.85 18.64
C ARG A 403 -33.91 -19.83 17.62
N PHE A 404 -32.86 -19.07 17.92
CA PHE A 404 -31.65 -19.04 17.11
C PHE A 404 -30.89 -20.37 17.25
N PRO A 405 -30.29 -20.92 16.17
CA PRO A 405 -29.53 -22.17 16.28
C PRO A 405 -28.35 -22.06 17.27
N GLU A 406 -28.30 -22.93 18.28
CA GLU A 406 -27.26 -22.95 19.31
C GLU A 406 -25.84 -23.02 18.73
N THR A 407 -25.66 -23.74 17.62
CA THR A 407 -24.38 -23.81 16.90
C THR A 407 -23.91 -22.46 16.37
N LEU A 408 -24.83 -21.57 15.95
CA LEU A 408 -24.48 -20.22 15.52
C LEU A 408 -24.18 -19.31 16.72
N VAL A 409 -24.92 -19.47 17.83
CA VAL A 409 -24.63 -18.75 19.09
C VAL A 409 -23.22 -19.06 19.56
N ASN A 410 -22.83 -20.34 19.59
CA ASN A 410 -21.49 -20.77 19.99
C ASN A 410 -20.39 -20.18 19.08
N VAL A 411 -20.59 -20.19 17.77
CA VAL A 411 -19.64 -19.59 16.82
C VAL A 411 -19.50 -18.08 17.02
N LEU A 412 -20.61 -17.38 17.29
CA LEU A 412 -20.60 -15.94 17.57
C LEU A 412 -19.94 -15.61 18.92
N ASP A 413 -20.15 -16.46 19.93
CA ASP A 413 -19.50 -16.33 21.24
C ASP A 413 -17.97 -16.52 21.13
N GLU A 414 -17.52 -17.57 20.43
CA GLU A 414 -16.10 -17.80 20.15
C GLU A 414 -15.48 -16.64 19.36
N ALA A 415 -16.18 -16.14 18.34
CA ALA A 415 -15.74 -15.01 17.53
C ALA A 415 -15.54 -13.74 18.36
N VAL A 416 -16.52 -13.39 19.18
CA VAL A 416 -16.44 -12.20 20.05
C VAL A 416 -15.39 -12.36 21.14
N GLN A 417 -15.25 -13.56 21.70
CA GLN A 417 -14.18 -13.84 22.67
C GLN A 417 -12.78 -13.65 22.06
N ALA A 418 -12.58 -14.07 20.81
CA ALA A 418 -11.30 -13.90 20.11
C ALA A 418 -11.02 -12.43 19.76
N LEU A 419 -12.06 -11.64 19.45
CA LEU A 419 -11.94 -10.22 19.09
C LEU A 419 -11.80 -9.30 20.30
N GLY A 420 -12.26 -9.73 21.47
CA GLY A 420 -12.24 -8.93 22.69
C GLY A 420 -13.39 -7.90 22.77
N PRO A 421 -13.36 -7.01 23.76
CA PRO A 421 -14.41 -6.00 23.94
C PRO A 421 -14.39 -4.94 22.83
N LEU A 422 -15.55 -4.30 22.60
CA LEU A 422 -15.62 -3.12 21.73
C LEU A 422 -14.87 -1.96 22.40
N GLU A 423 -13.94 -1.36 21.66
CA GLU A 423 -13.24 -0.16 22.12
C GLU A 423 -14.20 1.04 22.09
N SER A 424 -14.27 1.77 23.21
CA SER A 424 -15.06 3.00 23.30
C SER A 424 -14.40 4.12 22.49
N ASP A 425 -15.18 4.86 21.69
CA ASP A 425 -14.73 6.08 20.99
C ASP A 425 -14.37 7.26 21.93
N ALA A 426 -14.33 7.02 23.24
CA ALA A 426 -14.00 8.02 24.26
C ALA A 426 -12.50 8.38 24.28
N SER A 427 -11.97 8.76 23.13
CA SER A 427 -11.33 10.05 22.90
C SER A 427 -10.70 10.05 21.50
N PRO A 428 -11.11 10.91 20.55
CA PRO A 428 -10.38 11.10 19.29
C PRO A 428 -8.97 11.70 19.50
N THR A 429 -8.58 11.95 20.75
CA THR A 429 -7.27 12.43 21.18
C THR A 429 -6.58 11.50 22.19
N ARG A 430 -7.08 10.28 22.46
CA ARG A 430 -6.23 9.23 23.05
C ARG A 430 -5.29 8.76 21.96
N ASP A 431 -4.21 9.55 21.85
CA ASP A 431 -3.00 9.37 21.05
C ASP A 431 -3.23 8.68 19.70
N ALA A 432 -3.41 9.49 18.64
CA ALA A 432 -3.16 9.04 17.27
C ALA A 432 -1.84 8.24 17.16
N ASP A 433 -0.88 8.55 18.05
CA ASP A 433 0.37 7.83 18.27
C ASP A 433 0.20 6.40 18.82
N GLU A 434 -0.70 6.16 19.79
CA GLU A 434 -0.96 4.82 20.33
C GLU A 434 -1.71 3.96 19.29
N PHE A 435 -2.66 4.55 18.59
CA PHE A 435 -3.35 3.90 17.47
C PHE A 435 -2.39 3.57 16.32
N ALA A 436 -1.54 4.51 15.91
CA ALA A 436 -0.55 4.28 14.86
C ALA A 436 0.50 3.21 15.23
N LYS A 437 0.82 3.05 16.52
CA LYS A 437 1.72 1.99 17.00
C LYS A 437 1.18 0.58 16.76
N THR A 438 -0.14 0.41 16.58
CA THR A 438 -0.76 -0.90 16.29
C THR A 438 -0.64 -1.33 14.82
N PHE A 439 -0.30 -0.41 13.91
CA PHE A 439 -0.15 -0.72 12.49
C PHE A 439 1.26 -1.18 12.18
N ASN A 440 1.35 -2.45 11.80
CA ASN A 440 2.61 -3.09 11.40
C ASN A 440 2.66 -3.33 9.88
N GLU A 441 1.54 -3.11 9.18
CA GLU A 441 1.46 -3.23 7.74
C GLU A 441 2.45 -2.30 7.02
N ASP A 442 3.30 -2.90 6.19
CA ASP A 442 4.31 -2.18 5.42
C ASP A 442 3.70 -1.65 4.11
N ALA A 443 3.11 -0.46 4.20
CA ALA A 443 2.55 0.23 3.04
C ALA A 443 3.60 0.61 1.99
N THR A 444 4.91 0.52 2.28
CA THR A 444 5.96 0.81 1.29
C THR A 444 6.08 -0.29 0.23
N LEU A 445 5.48 -1.46 0.48
CA LEU A 445 5.39 -2.57 -0.48
C LEU A 445 4.28 -2.37 -1.52
N ASN A 446 3.37 -1.43 -1.30
CA ASN A 446 2.30 -1.15 -2.25
C ASN A 446 2.87 -0.61 -3.56
N PRO A 447 2.47 -1.17 -4.72
CA PRO A 447 2.65 -0.50 -6.00
C PRO A 447 2.15 0.94 -5.94
N THR A 448 2.77 1.85 -6.68
CA THR A 448 2.42 3.29 -6.67
C THR A 448 0.96 3.56 -7.03
N PHE A 449 0.34 2.67 -7.80
CA PHE A 449 -1.07 2.74 -8.20
C PHE A 449 -2.03 1.98 -7.27
N ALA A 450 -1.51 1.21 -6.31
CA ALA A 450 -2.36 0.45 -5.40
C ALA A 450 -3.22 1.42 -4.59
N PRO A 451 -4.56 1.33 -4.68
CA PRO A 451 -5.42 2.25 -3.97
C PRO A 451 -5.46 1.94 -2.48
N PRO A 452 -5.84 2.91 -1.64
CA PRO A 452 -6.18 2.64 -0.26
C PRO A 452 -7.45 1.78 -0.23
N PHE A 453 -7.27 0.46 -0.05
CA PHE A 453 -8.35 -0.54 -0.01
C PHE A 453 -9.27 -0.31 1.19
N HIS A 454 -10.21 0.62 1.05
CA HIS A 454 -11.24 0.90 2.03
C HIS A 454 -12.55 1.26 1.31
N GLY A 455 -13.53 0.35 1.35
CA GLY A 455 -14.91 0.67 0.99
C GLY A 455 -15.78 0.78 2.23
N ASP A 456 -16.99 1.34 2.09
CA ASP A 456 -17.93 1.46 3.20
C ASP A 456 -18.26 0.11 3.85
N ALA A 457 -18.25 -0.98 3.06
CA ALA A 457 -18.66 -2.32 3.48
C ALA A 457 -17.55 -3.39 3.46
N GLY A 458 -16.31 -3.09 3.05
CA GLY A 458 -15.30 -4.14 2.89
C GLY A 458 -13.85 -3.71 2.64
N LEU A 459 -12.96 -4.70 2.83
CA LEU A 459 -11.53 -4.67 2.48
C LEU A 459 -11.28 -5.24 1.07
N SER A 460 -12.33 -5.36 0.25
CA SER A 460 -12.23 -5.91 -1.11
C SER A 460 -11.64 -4.85 -2.04
N ALA A 461 -10.71 -5.26 -2.90
CA ALA A 461 -10.22 -4.41 -3.97
C ALA A 461 -11.33 -3.99 -4.95
N CYS A 462 -12.42 -4.77 -5.05
CA CYS A 462 -13.58 -4.42 -5.87
C CYS A 462 -14.44 -3.30 -5.27
N ASP A 463 -14.46 -3.15 -3.94
CA ASP A 463 -15.22 -2.10 -3.24
C ASP A 463 -14.56 -0.71 -3.38
N TRP A 464 -13.32 -0.69 -3.88
CA TRP A 464 -12.60 0.54 -4.25
C TRP A 464 -13.11 1.16 -5.56
N TRP A 465 -13.37 0.31 -6.57
CA TRP A 465 -14.30 0.71 -7.63
C TRP A 465 -15.67 0.94 -6.95
N ALA A 466 -16.71 1.53 -7.51
CA ALA A 466 -17.97 1.79 -6.76
C ALA A 466 -17.92 2.75 -5.54
N GLY A 467 -16.82 2.92 -4.79
CA GLY A 467 -16.77 3.84 -3.64
C GLY A 467 -16.72 5.34 -4.02
N PRO A 468 -17.37 6.25 -3.27
CA PRO A 468 -17.36 7.69 -3.54
C PRO A 468 -16.01 8.37 -3.28
N ALA A 469 -15.07 7.67 -2.61
CA ALA A 469 -13.69 8.10 -2.34
C ALA A 469 -12.80 8.33 -3.59
N ARG A 470 -13.38 8.25 -4.79
CA ARG A 470 -12.72 8.48 -6.06
C ARG A 470 -12.60 9.97 -6.43
N SER A 471 -13.16 10.90 -5.64
CA SER A 471 -13.07 12.35 -5.94
C SER A 471 -11.75 12.96 -5.47
N PRO A 472 -10.93 13.55 -6.37
CA PRO A 472 -9.70 14.28 -6.00
C PRO A 472 -10.00 15.58 -5.23
N ASP A 473 -11.24 16.08 -5.29
CA ASP A 473 -11.72 17.33 -4.72
C ASP A 473 -12.82 17.12 -3.66
N ALA A 474 -12.85 15.96 -2.99
CA ALA A 474 -13.68 15.82 -1.79
C ALA A 474 -13.15 16.79 -0.72
N GLY A 475 -13.61 18.04 -0.78
CA GLY A 475 -13.50 19.07 0.24
C GLY A 475 -14.33 18.71 1.46
N THR A 476 -14.26 17.45 1.91
CA THR A 476 -14.78 17.06 3.20
C THR A 476 -13.95 17.81 4.24
N SER A 477 -14.65 18.66 4.99
CA SER A 477 -14.14 19.39 6.14
C SER A 477 -13.49 18.48 7.20
N GLU A 478 -13.73 17.17 7.12
CA GLU A 478 -12.91 16.14 7.75
C GLU A 478 -11.63 15.92 6.95
N LYS A 479 -10.67 16.81 7.19
CA LYS A 479 -9.25 16.57 6.96
C LYS A 479 -8.92 15.19 7.52
N VAL A 480 -8.78 14.15 6.69
CA VAL A 480 -7.93 13.02 7.07
C VAL A 480 -6.58 13.66 7.34
N PRO A 481 -6.06 13.67 8.58
CA PRO A 481 -4.85 14.41 8.87
C PRO A 481 -3.70 13.74 8.13
N VAL A 482 -3.35 14.27 6.96
CA VAL A 482 -2.18 13.84 6.17
C VAL A 482 -0.87 14.25 6.87
N GLY A 483 -0.97 14.97 7.99
CA GLY A 483 0.13 15.24 8.91
C GLY A 483 -0.28 14.92 10.34
N GLY A 484 0.05 13.71 10.79
CA GLY A 484 0.27 13.38 12.19
C GLY A 484 1.74 13.00 12.35
N ALA A 485 2.43 13.62 13.30
CA ALA A 485 3.86 13.42 13.52
C ALA A 485 4.13 12.00 14.04
N HIS A 486 4.65 11.14 13.18
CA HIS A 486 5.59 10.12 13.63
C HIS A 486 6.95 10.43 13.01
N ASP A 487 7.64 11.35 13.69
CA ASP A 487 9.01 11.73 13.43
C ASP A 487 9.93 10.50 13.40
N LYS A 488 10.90 10.54 12.46
CA LYS A 488 12.04 9.62 12.25
C LYS A 488 11.93 8.53 11.16
N GLY A 489 11.10 8.72 10.13
CA GLY A 489 11.33 8.04 8.84
C GLY A 489 10.09 7.83 7.95
N MET A 490 9.97 8.65 6.89
CA MET A 490 9.31 8.33 5.60
C MET A 490 7.89 7.68 5.64
N GLY A 491 7.02 8.07 6.57
CA GLY A 491 5.59 7.75 6.49
C GLY A 491 4.82 8.88 5.82
N PHE A 492 4.63 8.83 4.50
CA PHE A 492 3.86 9.86 3.79
C PHE A 492 2.34 9.65 3.95
N GLY A 493 1.57 10.71 3.69
CA GLY A 493 0.11 10.81 3.79
C GLY A 493 -0.76 9.66 3.29
N VAL A 494 -0.27 8.94 2.28
CA VAL A 494 -0.91 7.75 1.69
C VAL A 494 -1.05 6.63 2.71
N SER A 495 0.00 6.40 3.51
CA SER A 495 -0.03 5.39 4.57
C SER A 495 -1.10 5.69 5.62
N VAL A 496 -1.33 6.97 5.94
CA VAL A 496 -2.35 7.41 6.89
C VAL A 496 -3.75 7.10 6.36
N ALA A 497 -4.01 7.38 5.07
CA ALA A 497 -5.28 7.05 4.43
C ALA A 497 -5.57 5.54 4.40
N HIS A 498 -4.57 4.73 4.02
CA HIS A 498 -4.67 3.27 4.09
C HIS A 498 -5.04 2.79 5.50
N ARG A 499 -4.34 3.27 6.53
CA ARG A 499 -4.57 2.88 7.92
C ARG A 499 -5.95 3.30 8.41
N ALA A 500 -6.36 4.54 8.15
CA ALA A 500 -7.68 5.05 8.55
C ALA A 500 -8.82 4.24 7.93
N GLY A 501 -8.72 3.95 6.63
CA GLY A 501 -9.71 3.13 5.94
C GLY A 501 -9.76 1.69 6.44
N TRP A 502 -8.60 1.06 6.63
CA TRP A 502 -8.53 -0.31 7.16
C TRP A 502 -9.07 -0.40 8.59
N ALA A 503 -8.78 0.58 9.43
CA ALA A 503 -9.31 0.64 10.78
C ALA A 503 -10.83 0.72 10.80
N ARG A 504 -11.41 1.59 9.97
CA ARG A 504 -12.86 1.75 9.86
C ARG A 504 -13.52 0.46 9.40
N ALA A 505 -12.98 -0.17 8.36
CA ALA A 505 -13.48 -1.45 7.86
C ALA A 505 -13.38 -2.56 8.91
N THR A 506 -12.25 -2.65 9.63
CA THR A 506 -12.06 -3.63 10.70
C THR A 506 -13.02 -3.38 11.86
N ARG A 507 -13.16 -2.12 12.30
CA ARG A 507 -14.08 -1.70 13.36
C ARG A 507 -15.52 -2.07 13.01
N ARG A 508 -15.98 -1.73 11.80
CA ARG A 508 -17.32 -2.09 11.33
C ARG A 508 -17.56 -3.60 11.43
N ARG A 509 -16.62 -4.43 10.99
CA ARG A 509 -16.72 -5.90 11.05
C ARG A 509 -16.81 -6.43 12.48
N VAL A 510 -16.04 -5.85 13.39
CA VAL A 510 -16.11 -6.22 14.81
C VAL A 510 -17.49 -5.84 15.37
N VAL A 511 -17.95 -4.61 15.11
CA VAL A 511 -19.30 -4.17 15.53
C VAL A 511 -20.39 -5.08 14.97
N GLU A 512 -20.33 -5.44 13.69
CA GLU A 512 -21.27 -6.38 13.06
C GLU A 512 -21.32 -7.74 13.78
N LEU A 513 -20.16 -8.34 14.11
CA LEU A 513 -20.11 -9.62 14.82
C LEU A 513 -20.66 -9.52 16.24
N HIS A 514 -20.38 -8.43 16.95
CA HIS A 514 -20.96 -8.18 18.28
C HIS A 514 -22.48 -7.96 18.20
N ALA A 515 -22.96 -7.21 17.21
CA ALA A 515 -24.39 -6.99 17.00
C ALA A 515 -25.11 -8.31 16.68
N LEU A 516 -24.54 -9.14 15.80
CA LEU A 516 -25.08 -10.47 15.47
C LEU A 516 -25.13 -11.38 16.70
N ARG A 517 -24.09 -11.38 17.55
CA ARG A 517 -24.09 -12.12 18.81
C ARG A 517 -25.23 -11.67 19.74
N LEU A 518 -25.42 -10.37 19.88
CA LEU A 518 -26.49 -9.83 20.73
C LEU A 518 -27.87 -10.18 20.18
N ALA A 519 -28.07 -10.05 18.87
CA ALA A 519 -29.32 -10.44 18.21
C ALA A 519 -29.60 -11.94 18.38
N ALA A 520 -28.58 -12.79 18.23
CA ALA A 520 -28.69 -14.23 18.41
C ALA A 520 -29.10 -14.59 19.85
N ARG A 521 -28.48 -13.98 20.87
CA ARG A 521 -28.83 -14.18 22.28
C ARG A 521 -30.21 -13.64 22.64
N ALA A 522 -30.59 -12.49 22.09
CA ALA A 522 -31.93 -11.92 22.29
C ALA A 522 -33.04 -12.79 21.66
N ALA A 523 -32.74 -13.48 20.56
CA ALA A 523 -33.66 -14.41 19.92
C ALA A 523 -33.77 -15.77 20.62
N ASP A 524 -32.80 -16.12 21.49
CA ASP A 524 -32.75 -17.44 22.15
C ASP A 524 -33.49 -17.48 23.49
N GLU A 525 -33.67 -16.35 24.20
CA GLU A 525 -34.19 -16.37 25.57
C GLU A 525 -35.53 -15.68 25.84
N SER A 526 -36.40 -16.48 26.45
CA SER A 526 -37.63 -16.19 27.16
C SER A 526 -37.42 -15.67 28.60
N SER A 527 -36.41 -14.83 28.89
CA SER A 527 -36.15 -14.34 30.25
C SER A 527 -35.65 -12.88 30.27
N ALA A 528 -36.18 -12.07 31.19
CA ALA A 528 -35.83 -10.66 31.34
C ALA A 528 -34.39 -10.42 31.86
N ASP A 529 -33.69 -11.48 32.30
CA ASP A 529 -32.38 -11.41 32.95
C ASP A 529 -31.22 -11.28 31.94
N VAL A 530 -31.33 -11.86 30.74
CA VAL A 530 -30.34 -11.67 29.67
C VAL A 530 -30.27 -10.22 29.23
N PHE A 531 -31.39 -9.49 29.25
CA PHE A 531 -31.46 -8.09 28.86
C PHE A 531 -30.61 -7.20 29.78
N GLU A 532 -30.52 -7.49 31.09
CA GLU A 532 -29.67 -6.72 32.01
C GLU A 532 -28.19 -7.10 31.91
N GLU A 533 -27.83 -8.36 31.63
CA GLU A 533 -26.44 -8.75 31.32
C GLU A 533 -25.96 -8.19 29.96
N THR A 534 -26.87 -8.11 28.98
CA THR A 534 -26.56 -7.57 27.64
C THR A 534 -26.74 -6.06 27.53
N LYS A 535 -27.40 -5.37 28.45
CA LYS A 535 -27.66 -3.92 28.40
C LYS A 535 -26.41 -3.08 28.14
N GLY A 536 -25.33 -3.36 28.86
CA GLY A 536 -24.04 -2.69 28.67
C GLY A 536 -23.41 -2.98 27.30
N ASN A 537 -23.55 -4.22 26.80
CA ASN A 537 -23.09 -4.61 25.47
C ASN A 537 -23.93 -3.99 24.35
N VAL A 538 -25.25 -3.88 24.54
CA VAL A 538 -26.19 -3.22 23.63
C VAL A 538 -25.89 -1.73 23.54
N GLN A 539 -25.68 -1.05 24.67
CA GLN A 539 -25.27 0.36 24.68
C GLN A 539 -23.93 0.58 23.97
N ALA A 540 -22.95 -0.31 24.16
CA ALA A 540 -21.67 -0.24 23.46
C ALA A 540 -21.80 -0.45 21.95
N VAL A 541 -22.61 -1.41 21.51
CA VAL A 541 -22.89 -1.66 20.07
C VAL A 541 -23.64 -0.47 19.46
N LEU A 542 -24.69 0.04 20.11
CA LEU A 542 -25.44 1.20 19.64
C LEU A 542 -24.56 2.44 19.53
N ALA A 543 -23.77 2.75 20.55
CA ALA A 543 -22.83 3.88 20.49
C ALA A 543 -21.80 3.74 19.37
N ALA A 544 -21.27 2.52 19.15
CA ALA A 544 -20.34 2.24 18.06
C ALA A 544 -21.01 2.34 16.68
N ALA A 545 -22.24 1.86 16.54
CA ALA A 545 -23.03 1.96 15.32
C ALA A 545 -23.39 3.43 14.99
N GLU A 546 -23.80 4.22 15.99
CA GLU A 546 -24.06 5.66 15.85
C GLU A 546 -22.79 6.44 15.47
N ALA A 547 -21.63 6.06 16.00
CA ALA A 547 -20.36 6.65 15.59
C ALA A 547 -20.01 6.30 14.14
N LEU A 548 -20.20 5.04 13.72
CA LEU A 548 -20.00 4.64 12.33
C LEU A 548 -20.97 5.37 11.39
N ALA A 549 -22.23 5.52 11.77
CA ALA A 549 -23.24 6.25 11.02
C ALA A 549 -22.90 7.73 10.84
N ARG A 550 -22.49 8.43 11.92
CA ARG A 550 -22.03 9.82 11.86
C ARG A 550 -20.82 10.02 10.93
N THR A 551 -19.95 9.03 10.81
CA THR A 551 -18.82 9.06 9.86
C THR A 551 -19.20 8.64 8.43
N GLY A 552 -20.38 8.05 8.24
CA GLY A 552 -20.92 7.58 6.95
C GLY A 552 -21.92 8.56 6.30
N GLU A 553 -22.63 9.38 7.08
CA GLU A 553 -23.58 10.41 6.60
C GLU A 553 -22.96 11.49 5.69
N ALA A 554 -21.62 11.54 5.58
CA ALA A 554 -20.93 12.40 4.61
C ALA A 554 -20.81 11.77 3.20
N ASN A 555 -21.12 10.49 3.00
CA ASN A 555 -20.85 9.74 1.76
C ASN A 555 -21.99 8.74 1.43
N GLU A 556 -23.05 9.18 0.75
CA GLU A 556 -24.09 8.27 0.25
C GLU A 556 -23.77 7.69 -1.16
N ALA A 557 -24.09 6.39 -1.33
CA ALA A 557 -24.10 5.54 -2.55
C ALA A 557 -22.79 4.84 -2.97
N PRO A 558 -22.79 3.76 -3.81
CA PRO A 558 -23.77 2.71 -4.19
C PRO A 558 -23.25 1.27 -3.87
N GLY A 559 -22.25 1.12 -2.99
CA GLY A 559 -21.52 -0.14 -2.72
C GLY A 559 -22.33 -1.30 -2.11
N GLU A 560 -23.62 -1.10 -1.87
CA GLU A 560 -24.53 -2.09 -1.30
C GLU A 560 -24.66 -3.38 -2.14
N ALA A 561 -24.47 -3.29 -3.46
CA ALA A 561 -24.67 -4.43 -4.36
C ALA A 561 -23.60 -5.53 -4.22
N CYS A 562 -22.33 -5.19 -3.97
CA CYS A 562 -21.26 -6.18 -3.79
C CYS A 562 -21.25 -6.76 -2.35
N ALA A 563 -21.62 -5.95 -1.36
CA ALA A 563 -21.83 -6.38 0.02
C ALA A 563 -22.98 -7.40 0.14
N ARG A 564 -24.07 -7.21 -0.62
CA ARG A 564 -25.19 -8.17 -0.72
C ARG A 564 -24.78 -9.53 -1.28
N ALA A 565 -23.72 -9.62 -2.10
CA ALA A 565 -23.24 -10.89 -2.64
C ALA A 565 -22.41 -11.71 -1.61
N ARG A 566 -22.02 -11.12 -0.48
CA ARG A 566 -21.21 -11.78 0.56
C ARG A 566 -21.82 -11.77 1.97
N ALA A 567 -22.89 -11.02 2.20
CA ALA A 567 -23.69 -11.13 3.41
C ALA A 567 -24.68 -12.31 3.27
N PRO A 568 -24.81 -13.19 4.28
CA PRO A 568 -25.97 -14.04 4.35
C PRO A 568 -27.19 -13.12 4.49
N VAL A 569 -28.03 -13.14 3.47
CA VAL A 569 -29.27 -12.38 3.43
C VAL A 569 -30.18 -12.90 4.55
N THR A 570 -30.45 -12.07 5.55
CA THR A 570 -31.73 -12.11 6.25
C THR A 570 -32.23 -10.69 6.38
N ALA A 571 -33.37 -10.40 5.78
CA ALA A 571 -34.05 -9.09 5.76
C ALA A 571 -34.55 -8.61 7.14
N ALA A 572 -34.01 -9.15 8.24
CA ALA A 572 -34.41 -8.90 9.62
C ALA A 572 -33.26 -8.38 10.52
N ALA A 573 -32.08 -8.11 9.95
CA ALA A 573 -31.08 -7.21 10.54
C ALA A 573 -31.21 -5.86 9.84
#